data_AF-A0A2E4W8B2-F1
#
_entry.id   AF-A0A2E4W8B2-F1
#
_cell.length_a   1.000
_cell.length_b   1.000
_cell.length_c   1.000
_cell.angle_alpha   90.00
_cell.angle_beta   90.00
_cell.angle_gamma   90.00
#
_symmetry.space_group_name_H-M   'P 1'
#
loop_
_entity.id
_entity.type
_entity.pdbx_description
1 polymer ?
#
loop_
_entity_poly.entity_id
_entity_poly.type
_entity_poly.pdbx_seq_one_letter_code
_entity_poly.pdbx_strand_id
1 'polypeptide(L)'
;MIKRVEVQYRGVFQKTLGKYIGGDIVQIASRMGKVAFSNGRYSDAPERNGIPCKYFAFVSPDLSEAELEAECGSSYNADNVDVSVVVDDAMAQGVEPWGWHGIRPVNEKVGHKACLLVVTRRNHEHLLRFTAKKPQPYRLATLEGDASMAGLWVFKDDLTRERCLGAVAAVDPGIISIEAVEEYLLDTGKDADRARAARDAYEATLRRIKVVNPDQGIDWPHEIPVLPKWHEFEEGGVAIPAVKRGFKLGPRGQNRNDGFKHGTSKTERPVVRFDLCIKCTLCWADCPDECFDPTDDGLYDINYEVCTGCHKCADVCPVKECIVMVPELQFEDEKSPWEQHKKDPAGYIQWAEDKKGSTRIRYRHVTGEGVEKYKATPVPRNMDGPGQKEAL
;
A
#
# COMPACT_ATOMS: atom_id res chain seq x y z
N MET A 1 25.44 -0.75 19.20
CA MET A 1 24.53 0.17 18.47
C MET A 1 23.44 -0.66 17.80
N ILE A 2 22.16 -0.33 17.99
CA ILE A 2 21.05 -1.09 17.39
C ILE A 2 20.62 -0.42 16.08
N LYS A 3 20.70 -1.18 14.98
CA LYS A 3 20.13 -0.84 13.69
C LYS A 3 18.72 -1.39 13.56
N ARG A 4 17.79 -0.56 13.10
CA ARG A 4 16.36 -0.87 13.03
C ARG A 4 15.87 -0.82 11.58
N VAL A 5 15.31 -1.92 11.10
CA VAL A 5 14.64 -2.01 9.80
C VAL A 5 13.15 -2.23 10.04
N GLU A 6 12.31 -1.47 9.36
CA GLU A 6 10.91 -1.86 9.19
C GLU A 6 10.64 -2.25 7.73
N VAL A 7 9.78 -3.25 7.55
CA VAL A 7 9.21 -3.64 6.26
C VAL A 7 7.71 -3.36 6.33
N GLN A 8 7.25 -2.44 5.51
CA GLN A 8 5.85 -2.05 5.35
C GLN A 8 5.28 -2.81 4.16
N TYR A 9 4.19 -3.54 4.39
CA TYR A 9 3.59 -4.46 3.42
C TYR A 9 2.07 -4.47 3.54
N ARG A 10 1.40 -5.03 2.53
CA ARG A 10 -0.05 -5.24 2.53
C ARG A 10 -0.42 -6.52 3.27
N GLY A 11 -1.22 -6.39 4.33
CA GLY A 11 -1.70 -7.50 5.14
C GLY A 11 -2.33 -8.60 4.30
N VAL A 12 -2.09 -9.85 4.69
CA VAL A 12 -2.48 -11.08 3.98
C VAL A 12 -1.77 -11.27 2.62
N PHE A 13 -1.84 -10.30 1.70
CA PHE A 13 -1.29 -10.41 0.34
C PHE A 13 0.23 -10.46 0.29
N GLN A 14 0.91 -9.71 1.17
CA GLN A 14 2.36 -9.60 1.22
C GLN A 14 2.94 -10.01 2.58
N LYS A 15 2.15 -10.65 3.45
CA LYS A 15 2.57 -11.07 4.79
C LYS A 15 3.84 -11.90 4.79
N THR A 16 3.86 -12.94 3.94
CA THR A 16 4.99 -13.86 3.82
C THR A 16 6.21 -13.16 3.25
N LEU A 17 6.03 -12.25 2.28
CA LEU A 17 7.10 -11.40 1.75
C LEU A 17 7.74 -10.54 2.86
N GLY A 18 6.92 -9.81 3.63
CA GLY A 18 7.40 -8.97 4.73
C GLY A 18 8.15 -9.77 5.79
N LYS A 19 7.59 -10.92 6.20
CA LYS A 19 8.22 -11.86 7.14
C LYS A 19 9.55 -12.39 6.61
N TYR A 20 9.62 -12.78 5.34
CA TYR A 20 10.84 -13.33 4.75
C TYR A 20 11.93 -12.27 4.61
N ILE A 21 11.61 -11.04 4.18
CA ILE A 21 12.61 -9.97 4.14
C ILE A 21 13.17 -9.73 5.55
N GLY A 22 12.31 -9.59 6.57
CA GLY A 22 12.76 -9.37 7.95
C GLY A 22 13.55 -10.55 8.54
N GLY A 23 13.09 -11.78 8.32
CA GLY A 23 13.78 -13.00 8.77
C GLY A 23 15.13 -13.22 8.08
N ASP A 24 15.22 -12.94 6.79
CA ASP A 24 16.46 -13.06 6.03
C ASP A 24 17.50 -12.05 6.48
N ILE A 25 17.10 -10.81 6.79
CA ILE A 25 18.00 -9.81 7.38
C ILE A 25 18.67 -10.37 8.65
N VAL A 26 17.91 -11.08 9.50
CA VAL A 26 18.46 -11.72 10.71
C VAL A 26 19.49 -12.78 10.36
N GLN A 27 19.16 -13.68 9.43
CA GLN A 27 20.05 -14.77 9.02
C GLN A 27 21.34 -14.24 8.38
N ILE A 28 21.23 -13.24 7.50
CA ILE A 28 22.36 -12.62 6.82
C ILE A 28 23.22 -11.84 7.83
N ALA A 29 22.61 -11.07 8.73
CA ALA A 29 23.35 -10.35 9.76
C ALA A 29 24.11 -11.30 10.70
N SER A 30 23.52 -12.45 11.04
CA SER A 30 24.17 -13.50 11.83
C SER A 30 25.41 -14.07 11.14
N ARG A 31 25.36 -14.30 9.81
CA ARG A 31 26.54 -14.70 9.02
C ARG A 31 27.66 -13.67 9.03
N MET A 32 27.31 -12.39 9.19
CA MET A 32 28.28 -11.31 9.36
C MET A 32 28.83 -11.20 10.80
N GLY A 33 28.50 -12.15 11.69
CA GLY A 33 28.92 -12.15 13.09
C GLY A 33 28.15 -11.17 13.98
N LYS A 34 26.99 -10.69 13.55
CA LYS A 34 26.15 -9.76 14.33
C LYS A 34 25.03 -10.52 15.03
N VAL A 35 24.50 -9.94 16.11
CA VAL A 35 23.28 -10.43 16.76
C VAL A 35 22.08 -9.72 16.14
N ALA A 36 21.03 -10.47 15.82
CA ALA A 36 19.83 -9.92 15.20
C ALA A 36 18.58 -10.69 15.62
N PHE A 37 17.44 -10.01 15.63
CA PHE A 37 16.14 -10.65 15.80
C PHE A 37 15.07 -9.90 14.97
N SER A 38 13.90 -10.50 14.78
CA SER A 38 12.80 -9.90 14.03
C SER A 38 11.45 -10.24 14.65
N ASN A 39 10.47 -9.34 14.49
CA ASN A 39 9.10 -9.54 14.97
C ASN A 39 8.08 -8.78 14.10
N GLY A 40 6.84 -9.24 14.10
CA GLY A 40 5.72 -8.50 13.50
C GLY A 40 5.18 -7.44 14.46
N ARG A 41 4.61 -6.34 13.94
CA ARG A 41 3.89 -5.37 14.76
C ARG A 41 2.62 -6.02 15.33
N TYR A 42 2.54 -6.13 16.65
CA TYR A 42 1.44 -6.86 17.30
C TYR A 42 0.06 -6.25 17.03
N SER A 43 -0.04 -4.92 16.92
CA SER A 43 -1.31 -4.23 16.65
C SER A 43 -1.88 -4.48 15.25
N ASP A 44 -1.14 -5.16 14.37
CA ASP A 44 -1.65 -5.62 13.08
C ASP A 44 -2.32 -6.99 13.14
N ALA A 45 -2.19 -7.72 14.25
CA ALA A 45 -2.73 -9.06 14.38
C ALA A 45 -4.18 -9.06 14.91
N PRO A 46 -5.07 -9.90 14.35
CA PRO A 46 -4.92 -10.64 13.10
C PRO A 46 -4.96 -9.70 11.88
N GLU A 47 -4.07 -9.92 10.92
CA GLU A 47 -4.00 -9.10 9.70
C GLU A 47 -5.27 -9.23 8.84
N ARG A 48 -5.53 -8.22 8.00
CA ARG A 48 -6.65 -8.18 7.04
C ARG A 48 -6.14 -7.88 5.64
N ASN A 49 -6.94 -8.20 4.64
CA ASN A 49 -6.59 -8.01 3.23
C ASN A 49 -6.26 -6.55 2.94
N GLY A 50 -5.04 -6.27 2.49
CA GLY A 50 -4.63 -4.95 1.99
C GLY A 50 -4.32 -3.91 3.07
N ILE A 51 -4.70 -4.13 4.34
CA ILE A 51 -4.39 -3.21 5.43
C ILE A 51 -2.87 -3.06 5.57
N PRO A 52 -2.32 -1.83 5.64
CA PRO A 52 -0.90 -1.61 5.86
C PRO A 52 -0.39 -2.23 7.17
N CYS A 53 0.57 -3.14 7.05
CA CYS A 53 1.18 -3.85 8.18
C CYS A 53 2.69 -3.63 8.24
N LYS A 54 3.29 -3.92 9.40
CA LYS A 54 4.73 -3.75 9.64
C LYS A 54 5.40 -5.00 10.18
N TYR A 55 6.62 -5.25 9.72
CA TYR A 55 7.51 -6.28 10.23
C TYR A 55 8.87 -5.64 10.53
N PHE A 56 9.46 -5.89 11.67
CA PHE A 56 10.71 -5.27 12.09
C PHE A 56 11.85 -6.28 12.11
N ALA A 57 13.05 -5.82 11.79
CA ALA A 57 14.30 -6.52 12.03
C ALA A 57 15.28 -5.59 12.74
N PHE A 58 15.97 -6.12 13.74
CA PHE A 58 16.91 -5.39 14.57
C PHE A 58 18.26 -6.08 14.49
N VAL A 59 19.32 -5.30 14.30
CA VAL A 59 20.69 -5.80 14.12
C VAL A 59 21.62 -5.03 15.04
N SER A 60 22.45 -5.73 15.80
CA SER A 60 23.46 -5.13 16.66
C SER A 60 24.78 -5.90 16.54
N PRO A 61 25.92 -5.23 16.29
CA PRO A 61 27.22 -5.88 16.34
C PRO A 61 27.75 -6.06 17.78
N ASP A 62 27.18 -5.35 18.76
CA ASP A 62 27.80 -5.18 20.08
C ASP A 62 27.00 -5.82 21.23
N LEU A 63 25.71 -6.08 21.03
CA LEU A 63 24.83 -6.58 22.10
C LEU A 63 24.74 -8.09 22.05
N SER A 64 24.57 -8.71 23.23
CA SER A 64 24.12 -10.09 23.32
C SER A 64 22.66 -10.23 22.85
N GLU A 65 22.25 -11.47 22.57
CA GLU A 65 20.87 -11.79 22.15
C GLU A 65 19.86 -11.36 23.22
N ALA A 66 20.11 -11.70 24.49
CA ALA A 66 19.24 -11.34 25.61
C ALA A 66 19.11 -9.82 25.79
N GLU A 67 20.18 -9.05 25.62
CA GLU A 67 20.13 -7.58 25.70
C GLU A 67 19.33 -7.00 24.53
N LEU A 68 19.55 -7.51 23.30
CA LEU A 68 18.83 -7.02 22.13
C LEU A 68 17.33 -7.32 22.22
N GLU A 69 16.96 -8.50 22.69
CA GLU A 69 15.56 -8.87 22.95
C GLU A 69 14.92 -8.05 24.08
N ALA A 70 15.66 -7.76 25.16
CA ALA A 70 15.14 -6.92 26.23
C ALA A 70 14.85 -5.49 25.75
N GLU A 71 15.77 -4.91 24.97
CA GLU A 71 15.65 -3.55 24.44
C GLU A 71 14.56 -3.41 23.36
N CYS A 72 14.43 -4.41 22.49
CA CYS A 72 13.61 -4.27 21.28
C CYS A 72 12.42 -5.23 21.23
N GLY A 73 12.49 -6.37 21.89
CA GLY A 73 11.36 -7.32 22.00
C GLY A 73 10.23 -6.78 22.89
N SER A 74 10.54 -5.89 23.83
CA SER A 74 9.55 -5.14 24.62
C SER A 74 8.87 -4.01 23.82
N SER A 75 9.51 -3.54 22.75
CA SER A 75 8.96 -2.52 21.84
C SER A 75 8.23 -3.17 20.67
N TYR A 76 6.92 -3.35 20.81
CA TYR A 76 6.05 -3.91 19.76
C TYR A 76 5.87 -2.96 18.54
N ASN A 77 6.45 -1.76 18.58
CA ASN A 77 6.41 -0.76 17.52
C ASN A 77 7.56 0.24 17.67
N ALA A 78 8.67 0.05 16.96
CA ALA A 78 9.88 0.89 17.10
C ALA A 78 9.63 2.37 16.75
N ASP A 79 9.98 3.32 17.60
CA ASP A 79 9.69 4.76 17.38
C ASP A 79 10.43 5.37 16.18
N ASN A 80 11.61 4.85 15.87
CA ASN A 80 12.45 5.27 14.75
C ASN A 80 13.10 4.06 14.07
N VAL A 81 13.46 4.25 12.79
CA VAL A 81 14.14 3.24 11.97
C VAL A 81 15.30 3.85 11.20
N ASP A 82 16.33 3.03 10.95
CA ASP A 82 17.44 3.37 10.06
C ASP A 82 17.04 3.17 8.59
N VAL A 83 16.26 2.12 8.31
CA VAL A 83 15.74 1.79 6.98
C VAL A 83 14.27 1.40 7.07
N SER A 84 13.42 2.05 6.27
CA SER A 84 12.01 1.69 6.10
C SER A 84 11.80 1.18 4.68
N VAL A 85 11.56 -0.12 4.52
CA VAL A 85 11.31 -0.78 3.24
C VAL A 85 9.81 -0.80 2.98
N VAL A 86 9.36 -0.26 1.85
CA VAL A 86 7.96 -0.19 1.46
C VAL A 86 7.77 -1.03 0.21
N VAL A 87 7.06 -2.16 0.31
CA VAL A 87 6.90 -3.12 -0.80
C VAL A 87 5.64 -2.89 -1.66
N ASP A 88 4.91 -1.81 -1.38
CA ASP A 88 3.82 -1.27 -2.22
C ASP A 88 3.82 0.26 -2.11
N ASP A 89 4.09 0.95 -3.23
CA ASP A 89 4.21 2.40 -3.22
C ASP A 89 2.91 3.14 -2.94
N ALA A 90 1.73 2.53 -3.14
CA ALA A 90 0.45 3.13 -2.79
C ALA A 90 0.33 3.49 -1.30
N MET A 91 1.10 2.85 -0.42
CA MET A 91 1.19 3.22 0.99
C MET A 91 1.75 4.64 1.22
N ALA A 92 2.34 5.29 0.21
CA ALA A 92 2.75 6.68 0.29
C ALA A 92 1.59 7.64 0.57
N GLN A 93 0.35 7.28 0.19
CA GLN A 93 -0.86 8.05 0.53
C GLN A 93 -1.33 7.85 1.97
N GLY A 94 -0.74 6.92 2.71
CA GLY A 94 -1.01 6.71 4.12
C GLY A 94 -0.92 5.26 4.53
N VAL A 95 -0.53 5.05 5.78
CA VAL A 95 -0.52 3.76 6.45
C VAL A 95 -1.38 3.83 7.70
N GLU A 96 -2.45 3.04 7.73
CA GLU A 96 -3.31 2.90 8.90
C GLU A 96 -3.21 1.47 9.43
N PRO A 97 -2.68 1.25 10.66
CA PRO A 97 -2.67 -0.06 11.28
C PRO A 97 -4.09 -0.55 11.60
N TRP A 98 -4.23 -1.87 11.70
CA TRP A 98 -5.47 -2.48 12.20
C TRP A 98 -5.85 -2.01 13.61
N GLY A 99 -4.86 -1.79 14.49
CA GLY A 99 -5.05 -1.28 15.85
C GLY A 99 -5.54 0.17 15.96
N TRP A 100 -5.98 0.79 14.85
CA TRP A 100 -6.69 2.07 14.84
C TRP A 100 -5.91 3.25 15.44
N HIS A 101 -4.72 3.51 14.88
CA HIS A 101 -3.89 4.64 15.26
C HIS A 101 -4.02 5.84 14.31
N GLY A 102 -5.04 5.85 13.45
CA GLY A 102 -5.27 6.81 12.37
C GLY A 102 -4.32 6.65 11.19
N ILE A 103 -4.57 7.44 10.15
CA ILE A 103 -3.78 7.44 8.91
C ILE A 103 -2.45 8.17 9.14
N ARG A 104 -1.35 7.41 9.13
CA ARG A 104 0.02 7.90 9.35
C ARG A 104 0.79 8.05 8.04
N PRO A 105 1.76 8.96 7.95
CA PRO A 105 2.60 9.03 6.78
C PRO A 105 3.54 7.82 6.73
N VAL A 106 3.80 7.31 5.54
CA VAL A 106 4.66 6.14 5.34
C VAL A 106 6.08 6.33 5.89
N ASN A 107 6.56 7.57 5.95
CA ASN A 107 7.87 7.96 6.47
C ASN A 107 7.85 8.43 7.94
N GLU A 108 6.79 8.14 8.70
CA GLU A 108 6.65 8.57 10.10
C GLU A 108 7.89 8.22 10.94
N LYS A 109 8.38 6.98 10.83
CA LYS A 109 9.50 6.46 11.64
C LYS A 109 10.88 6.76 11.04
N VAL A 110 10.94 7.33 9.83
CA VAL A 110 12.21 7.68 9.17
C VAL A 110 12.73 9.00 9.73
N GLY A 111 13.85 8.93 10.45
CA GLY A 111 14.51 10.08 11.08
C GLY A 111 15.65 10.68 10.25
N HIS A 112 16.50 11.49 10.90
CA HIS A 112 17.69 12.07 10.28
C HIS A 112 18.65 11.00 9.76
N LYS A 113 19.10 11.15 8.50
CA LYS A 113 20.02 10.24 7.77
C LYS A 113 19.50 8.80 7.55
N ALA A 114 18.35 8.44 8.12
CA ALA A 114 17.64 7.21 7.80
C ALA A 114 17.15 7.21 6.34
N CYS A 115 16.72 6.05 5.86
CA CYS A 115 16.27 5.89 4.48
C CYS A 115 14.85 5.31 4.40
N LEU A 116 14.01 5.95 3.60
CA LEU A 116 12.80 5.33 3.05
C LEU A 116 13.19 4.65 1.73
N LEU A 117 13.03 3.34 1.63
CA LEU A 117 13.28 2.54 0.43
C LEU A 117 11.93 2.06 -0.12
N VAL A 118 11.55 2.50 -1.32
CA VAL A 118 10.23 2.20 -1.90
C VAL A 118 10.37 1.35 -3.16
N VAL A 119 9.65 0.22 -3.21
CA VAL A 119 9.47 -0.56 -4.44
C VAL A 119 8.47 0.16 -5.34
N THR A 120 8.94 0.73 -6.44
CA THR A 120 8.13 1.59 -7.30
C THR A 120 8.69 1.73 -8.71
N ARG A 121 7.83 1.91 -9.71
CA ARG A 121 8.24 2.41 -11.06
C ARG A 121 8.30 3.93 -11.15
N ARG A 122 7.86 4.64 -10.13
CA ARG A 122 7.71 6.09 -10.11
C ARG A 122 9.03 6.75 -9.71
N ASN A 123 9.21 8.00 -10.11
CA ASN A 123 10.37 8.78 -9.70
C ASN A 123 10.14 9.41 -8.32
N HIS A 124 11.21 9.96 -7.73
CA HIS A 124 11.17 10.59 -6.41
C HIS A 124 10.17 11.75 -6.34
N GLU A 125 10.12 12.60 -7.36
CA GLU A 125 9.21 13.77 -7.38
C GLU A 125 7.75 13.35 -7.33
N HIS A 126 7.40 12.23 -7.96
CA HIS A 126 6.04 11.71 -7.91
C HIS A 126 5.68 11.18 -6.51
N LEU A 127 6.58 10.43 -5.86
CA LEU A 127 6.35 9.94 -4.49
C LEU A 127 6.24 11.08 -3.46
N LEU A 128 7.01 12.16 -3.67
CA LEU A 128 7.00 13.33 -2.79
C LEU A 128 5.69 14.12 -2.84
N ARG A 129 4.82 13.88 -3.82
CA ARG A 129 3.45 14.45 -3.83
C ARG A 129 2.53 13.81 -2.78
N PHE A 130 2.93 12.68 -2.21
CA PHE A 130 2.13 11.93 -1.24
C PHE A 130 2.85 11.79 0.11
N THR A 131 4.17 11.89 0.12
CA THR A 131 4.98 11.67 1.31
C THR A 131 5.05 12.93 2.19
N ALA A 132 4.87 12.78 3.50
CA ALA A 132 4.89 13.91 4.42
C ALA A 132 6.27 14.57 4.54
N LYS A 133 6.29 15.90 4.74
CA LYS A 133 7.50 16.64 5.14
C LYS A 133 8.04 16.12 6.46
N LYS A 134 9.36 16.21 6.64
CA LYS A 134 10.06 15.84 7.87
C LYS A 134 10.87 17.03 8.38
N PRO A 135 11.00 17.23 9.69
CA PRO A 135 11.79 18.33 10.25
C PRO A 135 13.30 18.17 9.98
N GLN A 136 13.75 16.97 9.66
CA GLN A 136 15.15 16.63 9.41
C GLN A 136 15.29 15.94 8.06
N PRO A 137 16.41 16.14 7.35
CA PRO A 137 16.64 15.51 6.06
C PRO A 137 16.81 13.99 6.20
N TYR A 138 16.28 13.26 5.23
CA TYR A 138 16.35 11.81 5.12
C TYR A 138 16.67 11.38 3.68
N ARG A 139 16.92 10.09 3.48
CA ARG A 139 17.18 9.53 2.15
C ARG A 139 15.93 8.85 1.60
N LEU A 140 15.59 9.10 0.34
CA LEU A 140 14.57 8.37 -0.41
C LEU A 140 15.25 7.54 -1.50
N ALA A 141 15.25 6.23 -1.33
CA ALA A 141 15.74 5.26 -2.29
C ALA A 141 14.55 4.64 -3.05
N THR A 142 14.71 4.37 -4.34
CA THR A 142 13.71 3.65 -5.14
C THR A 142 14.28 2.38 -5.72
N LEU A 143 13.55 1.28 -5.56
CA LEU A 143 13.81 0.00 -6.20
C LEU A 143 12.74 -0.23 -7.27
N GLU A 144 13.15 -0.41 -8.52
CA GLU A 144 12.17 -0.48 -9.63
C GLU A 144 11.28 -1.73 -9.53
N GLY A 145 9.96 -1.58 -9.39
CA GLY A 145 9.05 -2.72 -9.26
C GLY A 145 7.58 -2.36 -9.11
N ASP A 146 6.73 -3.38 -9.13
CA ASP A 146 5.32 -3.31 -8.74
C ASP A 146 5.14 -3.94 -7.35
N ALA A 147 3.97 -3.73 -6.74
CA ALA A 147 3.56 -4.53 -5.58
C ALA A 147 3.50 -6.03 -5.97
N SER A 148 4.32 -6.83 -5.30
CA SER A 148 4.37 -8.28 -5.51
C SER A 148 3.19 -8.96 -4.80
N MET A 149 2.08 -9.16 -5.52
CA MET A 149 0.87 -9.83 -5.02
C MET A 149 0.47 -10.97 -5.96
N ALA A 150 0.24 -12.18 -5.43
CA ALA A 150 -0.16 -13.35 -6.24
C ALA A 150 -1.39 -14.10 -5.68
N GLY A 151 -1.92 -13.68 -4.54
CA GLY A 151 -3.11 -14.25 -3.91
C GLY A 151 -3.09 -14.07 -2.39
N LEU A 152 -3.95 -14.79 -1.68
CA LEU A 152 -3.93 -14.81 -0.22
C LEU A 152 -2.66 -15.53 0.26
N TRP A 153 -1.88 -14.88 1.12
CA TRP A 153 -0.66 -15.42 1.73
C TRP A 153 0.50 -15.72 0.77
N VAL A 154 0.35 -15.41 -0.52
CA VAL A 154 1.31 -15.72 -1.58
C VAL A 154 1.66 -14.44 -2.36
N PHE A 155 2.96 -14.17 -2.49
CA PHE A 155 3.51 -13.14 -3.36
C PHE A 155 4.11 -13.77 -4.63
N LYS A 156 4.41 -12.96 -5.65
CA LYS A 156 4.93 -13.47 -6.93
C LYS A 156 6.37 -13.93 -6.75
N ASP A 157 6.79 -14.96 -7.50
CA ASP A 157 8.20 -15.26 -7.66
C ASP A 157 8.85 -14.29 -8.67
N ASP A 158 8.81 -13.00 -8.36
CA ASP A 158 9.29 -11.88 -9.18
C ASP A 158 10.60 -11.28 -8.63
N LEU A 159 11.27 -12.03 -7.77
CA LEU A 159 12.54 -11.67 -7.13
C LEU A 159 12.45 -10.43 -6.22
N THR A 160 11.24 -9.96 -5.85
CA THR A 160 11.09 -8.77 -4.99
C THR A 160 11.79 -8.94 -3.64
N ARG A 161 11.76 -10.14 -3.05
CA ARG A 161 12.43 -10.45 -1.78
C ARG A 161 13.94 -10.23 -1.88
N GLU A 162 14.59 -10.84 -2.86
CA GLU A 162 16.03 -10.80 -3.10
C GLU A 162 16.50 -9.39 -3.43
N ARG A 163 15.73 -8.71 -4.30
CA ARG A 163 16.02 -7.34 -4.72
C ARG A 163 15.89 -6.36 -3.56
N CYS A 164 14.93 -6.56 -2.65
CA CYS A 164 14.82 -5.78 -1.42
C CYS A 164 16.04 -5.97 -0.50
N LEU A 165 16.56 -7.19 -0.35
CA LEU A 165 17.77 -7.44 0.45
C LEU A 165 18.99 -6.73 -0.14
N GLY A 166 19.17 -6.80 -1.47
CA GLY A 166 20.23 -6.06 -2.16
C GLY A 166 20.11 -4.55 -2.01
N ALA A 167 18.88 -4.02 -2.09
CA ALA A 167 18.61 -2.60 -1.90
C ALA A 167 18.85 -2.13 -0.46
N VAL A 168 18.52 -2.95 0.56
CA VAL A 168 18.84 -2.68 1.97
C VAL A 168 20.37 -2.62 2.16
N ALA A 169 21.11 -3.56 1.57
CA ALA A 169 22.57 -3.56 1.62
C ALA A 169 23.20 -2.34 0.93
N ALA A 170 22.56 -1.81 -0.13
CA ALA A 170 23.00 -0.58 -0.79
C ALA A 170 22.78 0.67 0.08
N VAL A 171 21.69 0.69 0.85
CA VAL A 171 21.30 1.83 1.66
C VAL A 171 22.06 1.89 2.99
N ASP A 172 22.28 0.75 3.65
CA ASP A 172 23.04 0.65 4.89
C ASP A 172 23.77 -0.72 5.01
N PRO A 173 25.03 -0.82 4.56
CA PRO A 173 25.82 -2.05 4.68
C PRO A 173 26.16 -2.42 6.14
N GLY A 174 25.96 -1.48 7.08
CA GLY A 174 26.05 -1.74 8.51
C GLY A 174 24.95 -2.65 9.02
N ILE A 175 23.87 -2.84 8.27
CA ILE A 175 22.80 -3.81 8.54
C ILE A 175 23.20 -5.16 7.95
N ILE A 176 23.24 -5.23 6.62
CA ILE A 176 23.65 -6.41 5.84
C ILE A 176 24.55 -5.97 4.67
N SER A 177 25.63 -6.70 4.38
CA SER A 177 26.45 -6.44 3.19
C SER A 177 25.94 -7.24 2.00
N ILE A 178 26.21 -6.74 0.80
CA ILE A 178 25.75 -7.40 -0.43
C ILE A 178 26.49 -8.73 -0.66
N GLU A 179 27.75 -8.85 -0.22
CA GLU A 179 28.50 -10.11 -0.24
C GLU A 179 27.82 -11.18 0.63
N ALA A 180 27.37 -10.80 1.83
CA ALA A 180 26.67 -11.72 2.74
C ALA A 180 25.27 -12.09 2.22
N VAL A 181 24.60 -11.17 1.52
CA VAL A 181 23.32 -11.44 0.83
C VAL A 181 23.51 -12.48 -0.27
N GLU A 182 24.52 -12.31 -1.14
CA GLU A 182 24.80 -13.26 -2.23
C GLU A 182 25.15 -14.65 -1.69
N GLU A 183 26.03 -14.72 -0.69
CA GLU A 183 26.40 -15.98 -0.04
C GLU A 183 25.18 -16.69 0.56
N TYR A 184 24.31 -15.94 1.26
CA TYR A 184 23.08 -16.48 1.83
C TYR A 184 22.13 -17.04 0.77
N LEU A 185 21.93 -16.32 -0.35
CA LEU A 185 21.03 -16.75 -1.42
C LEU A 185 21.58 -17.95 -2.19
N LEU A 186 22.90 -18.02 -2.40
CA LEU A 186 23.56 -19.17 -3.01
C LEU A 186 23.46 -20.43 -2.14
N ASP A 187 23.53 -20.28 -0.81
CA ASP A 187 23.46 -21.42 0.12
C ASP A 187 22.03 -21.94 0.30
N THR A 188 21.06 -21.05 0.50
CA THR A 188 19.66 -21.43 0.78
C THR A 188 18.89 -21.91 -0.44
N GLY A 189 19.18 -21.36 -1.62
CA GLY A 189 18.45 -21.67 -2.85
C GLY A 189 19.23 -22.43 -3.92
N LYS A 190 20.57 -22.46 -3.84
CA LYS A 190 21.47 -22.90 -4.94
C LYS A 190 21.15 -22.23 -6.29
N ASP A 191 20.58 -21.04 -6.24
CA ASP A 191 20.07 -20.31 -7.39
C ASP A 191 20.92 -19.06 -7.62
N ALA A 192 21.82 -19.13 -8.60
CA ALA A 192 22.71 -18.04 -8.97
C ALA A 192 21.95 -16.83 -9.54
N ASP A 193 20.73 -17.02 -10.05
CA ASP A 193 19.93 -15.93 -10.62
C ASP A 193 19.36 -15.02 -9.53
N ARG A 194 18.97 -15.61 -8.39
CA ARG A 194 18.52 -14.87 -7.20
C ARG A 194 19.61 -13.98 -6.61
N ALA A 195 20.82 -14.52 -6.46
CA ALA A 195 21.97 -13.75 -5.98
C ALA A 195 22.32 -12.61 -6.95
N ARG A 196 22.34 -12.89 -8.27
CA ARG A 196 22.55 -11.85 -9.29
C ARG A 196 21.47 -10.76 -9.23
N ALA A 197 20.21 -11.12 -9.06
CA ALA A 197 19.12 -10.14 -8.94
C ALA A 197 19.28 -9.22 -7.71
N ALA A 198 19.77 -9.75 -6.59
CA ALA A 198 20.11 -8.92 -5.42
C ALA A 198 21.26 -7.95 -5.73
N ARG A 199 22.31 -8.40 -6.41
CA ARG A 199 23.44 -7.55 -6.84
C ARG A 199 23.02 -6.45 -7.82
N ASP A 200 22.24 -6.80 -8.83
CA ASP A 200 21.71 -5.83 -9.80
C ASP A 200 20.85 -4.77 -9.10
N ALA A 201 20.01 -5.20 -8.15
CA ALA A 201 19.19 -4.30 -7.34
C ALA A 201 20.04 -3.40 -6.42
N TYR A 202 21.12 -3.93 -5.83
CA TYR A 202 22.09 -3.16 -5.05
C TYR A 202 22.69 -2.02 -5.90
N GLU A 203 23.24 -2.34 -7.06
CA GLU A 203 23.87 -1.36 -7.95
C GLU A 203 22.88 -0.31 -8.47
N ALA A 204 21.67 -0.74 -8.84
CA ALA A 204 20.61 0.15 -9.27
C ALA A 204 20.17 1.10 -8.14
N THR A 205 20.03 0.58 -6.92
CA THR A 205 19.59 1.37 -5.76
C THR A 205 20.61 2.45 -5.41
N LEU A 206 21.92 2.17 -5.46
CA LEU A 206 22.97 3.17 -5.22
C LEU A 206 22.82 4.41 -6.12
N ARG A 207 22.35 4.23 -7.36
CA ARG A 207 22.15 5.31 -8.35
C ARG A 207 20.80 6.01 -8.20
N ARG A 208 19.91 5.52 -7.32
CA ARG A 208 18.51 5.96 -7.18
C ARG A 208 18.18 6.44 -5.76
N ILE A 209 19.18 6.95 -5.04
CA ILE A 209 19.03 7.60 -3.73
C ILE A 209 18.97 9.11 -3.93
N LYS A 210 17.94 9.74 -3.37
CA LYS A 210 17.78 11.20 -3.29
C LYS A 210 17.80 11.63 -1.82
N VAL A 211 18.47 12.74 -1.49
CA VAL A 211 18.28 13.41 -0.20
C VAL A 211 17.01 14.24 -0.27
N VAL A 212 16.10 14.03 0.68
CA VAL A 212 14.86 14.79 0.83
C VAL A 212 15.05 15.80 1.95
N ASN A 213 14.92 17.08 1.62
CA ASN A 213 15.06 18.19 2.55
C ASN A 213 13.73 18.53 3.25
N PRO A 214 13.76 19.25 4.39
CA PRO A 214 12.56 19.54 5.18
C PRO A 214 11.44 20.31 4.46
N ASP A 215 11.77 21.02 3.39
CA ASP A 215 10.83 21.76 2.53
C ASP A 215 10.11 20.87 1.51
N GLN A 216 10.53 19.61 1.35
CA GLN A 216 10.01 18.68 0.36
C GLN A 216 9.03 17.66 0.96
N GLY A 217 7.96 17.39 0.22
CA GLY A 217 6.84 16.58 0.67
C GLY A 217 5.57 17.40 0.88
N ILE A 218 4.52 16.76 1.36
CA ILE A 218 3.26 17.41 1.70
C ILE A 218 3.16 17.74 3.19
N ASP A 219 2.37 18.76 3.51
CA ASP A 219 1.87 18.93 4.86
C ASP A 219 0.82 17.84 5.10
N TRP A 220 1.03 17.02 6.13
CA TRP A 220 0.22 15.81 6.34
C TRP A 220 -1.24 16.20 6.68
N PRO A 221 -2.23 15.77 5.89
CA PRO A 221 -3.60 16.29 6.01
C PRO A 221 -4.42 15.59 7.10
N HIS A 222 -3.94 14.49 7.66
CA HIS A 222 -4.67 13.70 8.65
C HIS A 222 -4.21 14.02 10.06
N GLU A 223 -5.17 14.35 10.92
CA GLU A 223 -4.92 14.44 12.35
C GLU A 223 -4.61 13.05 12.92
N ILE A 224 -3.61 13.01 13.79
CA ILE A 224 -3.21 11.81 14.50
C ILE A 224 -4.16 11.63 15.69
N PRO A 225 -4.93 10.53 15.78
CA PRO A 225 -5.79 10.27 16.93
C PRO A 225 -4.97 10.16 18.21
N VAL A 226 -5.42 10.85 19.25
CA VAL A 226 -4.92 10.69 20.61
C VAL A 226 -5.75 9.59 21.26
N LEU A 227 -5.09 8.50 21.66
CA LEU A 227 -5.78 7.41 22.34
C LEU A 227 -6.25 7.88 23.73
N PRO A 228 -7.49 7.55 24.13
CA PRO A 228 -7.99 7.89 25.44
C PRO A 228 -7.15 7.20 26.53
N LYS A 229 -6.95 7.89 27.64
CA LYS A 229 -6.38 7.29 28.85
C LYS A 229 -7.34 6.26 29.41
N TRP A 230 -6.81 5.30 30.19
CA TRP A 230 -7.62 4.21 30.76
C TRP A 230 -8.83 4.69 31.58
N HIS A 231 -8.74 5.87 32.20
CA HIS A 231 -9.82 6.47 33.01
C HIS A 231 -10.76 7.39 32.20
N GLU A 232 -10.52 7.55 30.89
CA GLU A 232 -11.37 8.32 29.96
C GLU A 232 -12.33 7.40 29.18
N PHE A 233 -12.21 6.08 29.33
CA PHE A 233 -13.13 5.12 28.74
C PHE A 233 -14.51 5.22 29.41
N GLU A 234 -15.57 5.11 28.61
CA GLU A 234 -16.95 5.07 29.11
C GLU A 234 -17.19 3.84 29.99
N GLU A 235 -18.09 3.98 30.97
CA GLU A 235 -18.53 2.87 31.82
C GLU A 235 -19.10 1.74 30.94
N GLY A 236 -18.61 0.50 31.14
CA GLY A 236 -18.94 -0.63 30.29
C GLY A 236 -18.00 -0.85 29.08
N GLY A 237 -16.99 0.01 28.90
CA GLY A 237 -15.90 -0.20 27.92
C GLY A 237 -16.30 0.00 26.46
N VAL A 238 -17.41 0.71 26.20
CA VAL A 238 -17.83 1.05 24.83
C VAL A 238 -16.88 2.13 24.29
N ALA A 239 -15.94 1.72 23.42
CA ALA A 239 -14.99 2.63 22.80
C ALA A 239 -15.45 3.15 21.42
N ILE A 240 -16.44 2.51 20.79
CA ILE A 240 -16.90 2.84 19.44
C ILE A 240 -18.42 3.03 19.46
N PRO A 241 -18.93 4.26 19.26
CA PRO A 241 -20.37 4.52 19.23
C PRO A 241 -21.02 3.88 18.00
N ALA A 242 -22.29 3.50 18.14
CA ALA A 242 -23.06 2.97 17.02
C ALA A 242 -23.21 4.01 15.89
N VAL A 243 -23.09 3.56 14.64
CA VAL A 243 -23.31 4.41 13.47
C VAL A 243 -24.76 4.88 13.47
N LYS A 244 -24.96 6.19 13.40
CA LYS A 244 -26.31 6.79 13.34
C LYS A 244 -27.01 6.28 12.08
N ARG A 245 -28.28 5.90 12.16
CA ARG A 245 -29.07 5.56 10.96
C ARG A 245 -29.33 6.84 10.16
N GLY A 246 -29.04 6.78 8.87
CA GLY A 246 -29.27 7.90 7.96
C GLY A 246 -28.93 7.51 6.53
N PHE A 247 -29.78 7.95 5.60
CA PHE A 247 -29.63 7.73 4.18
C PHE A 247 -30.08 8.98 3.43
N LYS A 248 -29.27 9.41 2.45
CA LYS A 248 -29.59 10.45 1.48
C LYS A 248 -29.10 9.97 0.12
N LEU A 249 -29.79 10.38 -0.95
CA LEU A 249 -29.28 10.20 -2.30
C LEU A 249 -28.14 11.19 -2.55
N GLY A 250 -27.07 10.72 -3.19
CA GLY A 250 -25.90 11.49 -3.56
C GLY A 250 -24.62 11.06 -2.84
N PRO A 251 -23.48 11.67 -3.20
CA PRO A 251 -22.17 11.40 -2.61
C PRO A 251 -22.20 11.46 -1.08
N ARG A 252 -21.56 10.47 -0.43
CA ARG A 252 -21.48 10.36 1.04
C ARG A 252 -22.88 10.33 1.70
N GLY A 253 -23.87 9.83 0.98
CA GLY A 253 -25.26 9.79 1.40
C GLY A 253 -25.57 8.69 2.43
N GLN A 254 -24.75 7.63 2.50
CA GLN A 254 -24.85 6.59 3.52
C GLN A 254 -23.96 6.89 4.73
N ASN A 255 -24.54 6.76 5.92
CA ASN A 255 -23.80 6.85 7.16
C ASN A 255 -22.88 5.63 7.33
N ARG A 256 -21.61 5.89 7.63
CA ARG A 256 -20.57 4.88 7.88
C ARG A 256 -19.87 5.19 9.20
N ASN A 257 -18.99 4.31 9.64
CA ASN A 257 -18.18 4.57 10.83
C ASN A 257 -17.05 5.55 10.48
N ASP A 258 -17.13 6.78 10.99
CA ASP A 258 -16.10 7.82 10.77
C ASP A 258 -14.73 7.45 11.33
N GLY A 259 -14.67 6.54 12.31
CA GLY A 259 -13.42 6.00 12.81
C GLY A 259 -12.77 5.02 11.84
N PHE A 260 -13.51 4.40 10.92
CA PHE A 260 -13.04 3.23 10.19
C PHE A 260 -12.97 3.50 8.68
N LYS A 261 -12.10 4.43 8.30
CA LYS A 261 -11.90 4.90 6.93
C LYS A 261 -10.76 4.14 6.27
N HIS A 262 -11.02 2.89 5.89
CA HIS A 262 -10.02 1.95 5.35
C HIS A 262 -9.49 2.23 3.93
N GLY A 263 -9.69 3.45 3.42
CA GLY A 263 -9.24 3.88 2.09
C GLY A 263 -7.74 3.69 1.85
N THR A 264 -6.91 3.72 2.89
CA THR A 264 -5.47 3.49 2.78
C THR A 264 -5.10 2.06 2.38
N SER A 265 -6.04 1.11 2.41
CA SER A 265 -5.81 -0.30 2.03
C SER A 265 -5.67 -0.50 0.52
N LYS A 266 -6.06 0.49 -0.29
CA LYS A 266 -6.07 0.41 -1.76
C LYS A 266 -4.66 0.40 -2.35
N THR A 267 -4.40 -0.52 -3.26
CA THR A 267 -3.31 -0.43 -4.25
C THR A 267 -3.83 0.12 -5.59
N GLU A 268 -5.11 -0.12 -5.87
CA GLU A 268 -5.84 0.40 -7.03
C GLU A 268 -7.24 0.85 -6.59
N ARG A 269 -7.83 1.81 -7.31
CA ARG A 269 -9.22 2.26 -7.13
C ARG A 269 -10.03 2.12 -8.41
N PRO A 270 -11.36 1.92 -8.33
CA PRO A 270 -12.20 1.85 -9.52
C PRO A 270 -12.45 3.23 -10.12
N VAL A 271 -12.26 3.38 -11.43
CA VAL A 271 -12.72 4.51 -12.23
C VAL A 271 -14.01 4.10 -12.94
N VAL A 272 -15.07 4.88 -12.73
CA VAL A 272 -16.43 4.58 -13.23
C VAL A 272 -16.76 5.44 -14.45
N ARG A 273 -17.05 4.84 -15.60
CA ARG A 273 -17.60 5.51 -16.78
C ARG A 273 -19.12 5.58 -16.67
N PHE A 274 -19.63 6.65 -16.07
CA PHE A 274 -21.08 6.83 -15.81
C PHE A 274 -21.95 6.82 -17.09
N ASP A 275 -21.40 7.20 -18.25
CA ASP A 275 -22.11 7.18 -19.53
C ASP A 275 -22.30 5.75 -20.11
N LEU A 276 -21.53 4.79 -19.61
CA LEU A 276 -21.67 3.36 -19.94
C LEU A 276 -22.56 2.62 -18.92
N CYS A 277 -22.85 3.23 -17.78
CA CYS A 277 -23.58 2.58 -16.70
C CYS A 277 -25.05 2.32 -17.08
N ILE A 278 -25.46 1.05 -17.00
CA ILE A 278 -26.85 0.62 -17.23
C ILE A 278 -27.71 0.59 -15.96
N LYS A 279 -27.20 1.13 -14.84
CA LYS A 279 -27.93 1.26 -13.55
C LYS A 279 -28.47 -0.06 -13.00
N CYS A 280 -27.70 -1.15 -13.16
CA CYS A 280 -28.10 -2.51 -12.76
C CYS A 280 -27.94 -2.83 -11.26
N THR A 281 -27.43 -1.89 -10.44
CA THR A 281 -27.26 -2.05 -8.98
C THR A 281 -26.20 -3.06 -8.52
N LEU A 282 -25.65 -3.90 -9.39
CA LEU A 282 -24.70 -4.98 -9.01
C LEU A 282 -23.47 -4.48 -8.24
N CYS A 283 -22.83 -3.41 -8.73
CA CYS A 283 -21.65 -2.84 -8.06
C CYS A 283 -21.93 -2.35 -6.62
N TRP A 284 -23.15 -1.88 -6.35
CA TRP A 284 -23.59 -1.47 -5.02
C TRP A 284 -23.92 -2.68 -4.15
N ALA A 285 -24.66 -3.65 -4.69
CA ALA A 285 -25.11 -4.82 -3.95
C ALA A 285 -23.96 -5.75 -3.53
N ASP A 286 -22.94 -5.92 -4.38
CA ASP A 286 -21.80 -6.82 -4.11
C ASP A 286 -20.61 -6.14 -3.43
N CYS A 287 -20.70 -4.82 -3.16
CA CYS A 287 -19.66 -4.11 -2.45
C CYS A 287 -19.63 -4.52 -0.98
N PRO A 288 -18.55 -5.15 -0.49
CA PRO A 288 -18.50 -5.67 0.88
C PRO A 288 -18.30 -4.55 1.92
N ASP A 289 -17.76 -3.41 1.49
CA ASP A 289 -17.52 -2.22 2.31
C ASP A 289 -18.60 -1.15 2.10
N GLU A 290 -19.66 -1.47 1.33
CA GLU A 290 -20.77 -0.56 1.04
C GLU A 290 -20.31 0.83 0.58
N CYS A 291 -19.26 0.90 -0.25
CA CYS A 291 -18.62 2.17 -0.61
C CYS A 291 -19.35 2.96 -1.70
N PHE A 292 -20.37 2.37 -2.32
CA PHE A 292 -21.19 3.04 -3.33
C PHE A 292 -22.40 3.74 -2.70
N ASP A 293 -22.63 4.99 -3.04
CA ASP A 293 -23.78 5.80 -2.63
C ASP A 293 -24.76 5.97 -3.82
N PRO A 294 -26.02 5.50 -3.71
CA PRO A 294 -27.04 5.76 -4.71
C PRO A 294 -27.28 7.27 -4.89
N THR A 295 -27.38 7.71 -6.14
CA THR A 295 -27.54 9.12 -6.51
C THR A 295 -28.93 9.42 -7.05
N ASP A 296 -29.28 10.71 -7.18
CA ASP A 296 -30.62 11.15 -7.58
C ASP A 296 -31.00 10.78 -9.03
N ASP A 297 -30.01 10.55 -9.89
CA ASP A 297 -30.19 10.13 -11.27
C ASP A 297 -30.07 8.61 -11.47
N GLY A 298 -30.03 7.84 -10.39
CA GLY A 298 -29.96 6.39 -10.40
C GLY A 298 -28.58 5.82 -10.74
N LEU A 299 -27.53 6.64 -10.69
CA LEU A 299 -26.14 6.18 -10.71
C LEU A 299 -25.65 5.86 -9.29
N TYR A 300 -24.41 5.39 -9.18
CA TYR A 300 -23.77 5.02 -7.91
C TYR A 300 -22.43 5.73 -7.80
N ASP A 301 -22.35 6.74 -6.93
CA ASP A 301 -21.09 7.41 -6.62
C ASP A 301 -20.25 6.54 -5.70
N ILE A 302 -18.92 6.61 -5.78
CA ILE A 302 -18.05 5.85 -4.88
C ILE A 302 -17.36 6.75 -3.86
N ASN A 303 -17.45 6.37 -2.60
CA ASN A 303 -16.70 6.97 -1.52
C ASN A 303 -15.33 6.29 -1.37
N TYR A 304 -14.29 6.92 -1.89
CA TYR A 304 -12.94 6.38 -1.87
C TYR A 304 -12.25 6.41 -0.50
N GLU A 305 -12.76 7.16 0.48
CA GLU A 305 -12.27 7.14 1.88
C GLU A 305 -12.51 5.79 2.56
N VAL A 306 -13.49 5.01 2.07
CA VAL A 306 -13.86 3.70 2.63
C VAL A 306 -13.64 2.56 1.64
N CYS A 307 -13.51 2.84 0.35
CA CYS A 307 -13.19 1.83 -0.65
C CYS A 307 -11.85 1.15 -0.30
N THR A 308 -11.84 -0.18 -0.24
CA THR A 308 -10.63 -0.97 0.04
C THR A 308 -9.91 -1.43 -1.22
N GLY A 309 -10.47 -1.16 -2.41
CA GLY A 309 -9.84 -1.54 -3.67
C GLY A 309 -9.85 -3.06 -3.86
N CYS A 310 -10.98 -3.71 -3.57
CA CYS A 310 -11.13 -5.17 -3.59
C CYS A 310 -11.56 -5.76 -4.94
N HIS A 311 -11.73 -4.94 -5.98
CA HIS A 311 -12.03 -5.30 -7.38
C HIS A 311 -13.42 -5.90 -7.66
N LYS A 312 -14.19 -6.31 -6.64
CA LYS A 312 -15.52 -6.92 -6.82
C LYS A 312 -16.47 -6.12 -7.72
N CYS A 313 -16.47 -4.79 -7.60
CA CYS A 313 -17.32 -3.92 -8.43
C CYS A 313 -16.94 -3.96 -9.91
N ALA A 314 -15.65 -4.07 -10.24
CA ALA A 314 -15.19 -4.22 -11.61
C ALA A 314 -15.50 -5.62 -12.15
N ASP A 315 -15.37 -6.65 -11.31
CA ASP A 315 -15.62 -8.05 -11.68
C ASP A 315 -17.11 -8.33 -11.96
N VAL A 316 -18.02 -7.75 -11.18
CA VAL A 316 -19.47 -7.97 -11.32
C VAL A 316 -20.11 -7.07 -12.38
N CYS A 317 -19.42 -6.00 -12.82
CA CYS A 317 -20.01 -5.08 -13.78
C CYS A 317 -20.24 -5.78 -15.13
N PRO A 318 -21.50 -5.88 -15.63
CA PRO A 318 -21.79 -6.59 -16.88
C PRO A 318 -21.38 -5.78 -18.12
N VAL A 319 -21.13 -4.48 -17.95
CA VAL A 319 -20.75 -3.58 -19.03
C VAL A 319 -19.23 -3.46 -19.07
N LYS A 320 -18.62 -3.96 -20.14
CA LYS A 320 -17.18 -3.83 -20.39
C LYS A 320 -16.76 -2.37 -20.30
N GLU A 321 -15.60 -2.12 -19.67
CA GLU A 321 -15.00 -0.78 -19.54
C GLU A 321 -15.78 0.24 -18.71
N CYS A 322 -16.92 -0.14 -18.13
CA CYS A 322 -17.71 0.74 -17.26
C CYS A 322 -17.03 0.97 -15.90
N ILE A 323 -16.41 -0.06 -15.32
CA ILE A 323 -15.63 0.06 -14.08
C ILE A 323 -14.27 -0.58 -14.33
N VAL A 324 -13.20 0.21 -14.19
CA VAL A 324 -11.82 -0.26 -14.40
C VAL A 324 -10.97 0.13 -13.20
N MET A 325 -10.22 -0.82 -12.67
CA MET A 325 -9.29 -0.58 -11.58
C MET A 325 -8.03 0.12 -12.10
N VAL A 326 -7.62 1.18 -11.42
CA VAL A 326 -6.49 2.03 -11.80
C VAL A 326 -5.56 2.21 -10.59
N PRO A 327 -4.23 2.15 -10.78
CA PRO A 327 -3.26 2.34 -9.70
C PRO A 327 -3.49 3.59 -8.86
N GLU A 328 -3.46 3.41 -7.54
CA GLU A 328 -3.87 4.41 -6.55
C GLU A 328 -3.05 5.71 -6.61
N LEU A 329 -1.74 5.60 -6.82
CA LEU A 329 -0.85 6.75 -6.97
C LEU A 329 -1.05 7.54 -8.28
N GLN A 330 -2.09 7.27 -9.07
CA GLN A 330 -2.49 8.18 -10.14
C GLN A 330 -3.44 9.29 -9.66
N PHE A 331 -3.91 9.24 -8.41
CA PHE A 331 -4.91 10.12 -7.86
C PHE A 331 -4.33 10.91 -6.69
N GLU A 332 -4.68 12.20 -6.57
CA GLU A 332 -4.17 13.09 -5.52
C GLU A 332 -5.26 13.49 -4.51
N ASP A 333 -6.51 13.08 -4.72
CA ASP A 333 -7.64 13.34 -3.83
C ASP A 333 -8.68 12.21 -3.83
N GLU A 334 -9.65 12.31 -2.92
CA GLU A 334 -10.75 11.37 -2.73
C GLU A 334 -12.12 12.03 -3.04
N LYS A 335 -12.15 12.94 -4.02
CA LYS A 335 -13.37 13.65 -4.42
C LYS A 335 -14.36 12.71 -5.11
N SER A 336 -15.63 13.10 -5.08
CA SER A 336 -16.71 12.37 -5.75
C SER A 336 -16.50 12.37 -7.28
N PRO A 337 -16.34 11.20 -7.92
CA PRO A 337 -16.32 11.12 -9.38
C PRO A 337 -17.68 11.50 -9.98
N TRP A 338 -18.79 11.22 -9.30
CA TRP A 338 -20.12 11.58 -9.80
C TRP A 338 -20.34 13.10 -9.84
N GLU A 339 -19.87 13.86 -8.83
CA GLU A 339 -19.95 15.33 -8.87
C GLU A 339 -19.15 15.92 -10.03
N GLN A 340 -17.96 15.37 -10.29
CA GLN A 340 -17.14 15.75 -11.44
C GLN A 340 -17.87 15.47 -12.75
N HIS A 341 -18.50 14.29 -12.87
CA HIS A 341 -19.31 13.92 -14.03
C HIS A 341 -20.51 14.85 -14.23
N LYS A 342 -21.25 15.17 -13.17
CA LYS A 342 -22.41 16.08 -13.24
C LYS A 342 -22.01 17.48 -13.71
N LYS A 343 -20.87 17.97 -13.25
CA LYS A 343 -20.37 19.31 -13.58
C LYS A 343 -19.92 19.41 -15.04
N ASP A 344 -19.17 18.41 -15.52
CA ASP A 344 -18.68 18.36 -16.90
C ASP A 344 -18.64 16.89 -17.39
N PRO A 345 -19.74 16.38 -17.97
CA PRO A 345 -19.80 15.00 -18.41
C PRO A 345 -18.75 14.65 -19.47
N ALA A 346 -18.46 15.59 -20.39
CA ALA A 346 -17.52 15.35 -21.49
C ALA A 346 -16.07 15.36 -20.98
N GLY A 347 -15.71 16.34 -20.16
CA GLY A 347 -14.40 16.41 -19.53
C GLY A 347 -14.15 15.24 -18.58
N TYR A 348 -15.17 14.79 -17.84
CA TYR A 348 -15.08 13.61 -16.99
C TYR A 348 -14.78 12.34 -17.80
N ILE A 349 -15.42 12.13 -18.94
CA ILE A 349 -15.16 10.98 -19.80
C ILE A 349 -13.70 10.96 -20.28
N GLN A 350 -13.20 12.12 -20.74
CA GLN A 350 -11.80 12.24 -21.15
C GLN A 350 -10.85 11.93 -19.98
N TRP A 351 -11.10 12.54 -18.81
CA TRP A 351 -10.35 12.29 -17.59
C TRP A 351 -10.33 10.79 -17.22
N ALA A 352 -11.48 10.12 -17.30
CA ALA A 352 -11.60 8.71 -16.99
C ALA A 352 -10.81 7.83 -17.97
N GLU A 353 -10.85 8.12 -19.28
CA GLU A 353 -10.02 7.41 -20.26
C GLU A 353 -8.53 7.65 -20.05
N ASP A 354 -8.13 8.88 -19.73
CA ASP A 354 -6.74 9.23 -19.47
C ASP A 354 -6.20 8.47 -18.24
N LYS A 355 -6.99 8.36 -17.16
CA LYS A 355 -6.64 7.59 -15.96
C LYS A 355 -6.58 6.08 -16.24
N LYS A 356 -7.53 5.55 -17.00
CA LYS A 356 -7.52 4.12 -17.39
C LYS A 356 -6.33 3.78 -18.27
N GLY A 357 -5.88 4.71 -19.11
CA GLY A 357 -4.83 4.48 -20.10
C GLY A 357 -5.17 3.35 -21.09
N SER A 358 -4.16 2.82 -21.77
CA SER A 358 -4.33 1.78 -22.80
C SER A 358 -4.12 0.34 -22.32
N THR A 359 -3.77 0.15 -21.05
CA THR A 359 -3.45 -1.16 -20.49
C THR A 359 -4.53 -1.57 -19.50
N ARG A 360 -4.93 -2.84 -19.55
CA ARG A 360 -5.85 -3.45 -18.59
C ARG A 360 -5.18 -4.61 -17.90
N ILE A 361 -5.64 -4.87 -16.69
CA ILE A 361 -5.15 -5.94 -15.84
C ILE A 361 -6.33 -6.89 -15.62
N ARG A 362 -6.15 -8.17 -15.96
CA ARG A 362 -7.07 -9.24 -15.59
C ARG A 362 -6.38 -10.12 -14.55
N TYR A 363 -7.02 -10.25 -13.40
CA TYR A 363 -6.58 -11.17 -12.36
C TYR A 363 -7.09 -12.57 -12.74
N ARG A 364 -6.18 -13.52 -12.94
CA ARG A 364 -6.57 -14.93 -13.12
C ARG A 364 -7.06 -15.47 -11.78
N HIS A 365 -8.13 -16.26 -11.80
CA HIS A 365 -8.73 -16.82 -10.58
C HIS A 365 -7.71 -17.75 -9.88
N VAL A 366 -7.10 -17.25 -8.79
CA VAL A 366 -6.24 -17.98 -7.83
C VAL A 366 -5.34 -19.06 -8.49
N THR A 367 -4.46 -18.67 -9.42
CA THR A 367 -3.49 -19.61 -10.02
C THR A 367 -2.04 -19.41 -9.58
N GLY A 368 -1.74 -18.36 -8.81
CA GLY A 368 -0.34 -18.01 -8.48
C GLY A 368 0.47 -17.45 -9.65
N GLU A 369 -0.08 -17.46 -10.88
CA GLU A 369 0.55 -16.93 -12.11
C GLU A 369 0.48 -15.38 -12.19
N GLY A 370 -0.10 -14.72 -11.20
CA GLY A 370 -0.21 -13.27 -11.13
C GLY A 370 -1.30 -12.69 -12.04
N VAL A 371 -0.97 -11.58 -12.71
CA VAL A 371 -1.92 -10.77 -13.47
C VAL A 371 -1.62 -10.77 -14.96
N GLU A 372 -2.65 -10.91 -15.78
CA GLU A 372 -2.54 -10.80 -17.24
C GLU A 372 -2.74 -9.35 -17.67
N LYS A 373 -1.74 -8.78 -18.34
CA LYS A 373 -1.81 -7.42 -18.91
C LYS A 373 -2.19 -7.51 -20.38
N TYR A 374 -3.24 -6.80 -20.80
CA TYR A 374 -3.66 -6.73 -22.20
C TYR A 374 -3.89 -5.28 -22.62
N LYS A 375 -3.74 -5.00 -23.92
CA LYS A 375 -4.01 -3.68 -24.48
C LYS A 375 -5.51 -3.52 -24.69
N ALA A 376 -6.10 -2.46 -24.15
CA ALA A 376 -7.48 -2.09 -24.41
C ALA A 376 -7.55 -0.85 -25.31
N THR A 377 -8.62 -0.79 -26.09
CA THR A 377 -8.94 0.36 -26.92
C THR A 377 -9.88 1.28 -26.13
N PRO A 378 -9.64 2.61 -26.12
CA PRO A 378 -10.55 3.55 -25.49
C PRO A 378 -11.98 3.37 -26.01
N VAL A 379 -12.96 3.41 -25.11
CA VAL A 379 -14.37 3.31 -25.50
C VAL A 379 -14.88 4.70 -25.88
N PRO A 380 -15.36 4.91 -27.12
CA PRO A 380 -15.92 6.19 -27.54
C PRO A 380 -17.03 6.65 -26.59
N ARG A 381 -17.25 7.96 -26.53
CA ARG A 381 -18.39 8.52 -25.79
C ARG A 381 -19.69 7.88 -26.28
N ASN A 382 -20.50 7.38 -25.35
CA ASN A 382 -21.85 6.98 -25.68
C ASN A 382 -22.69 8.24 -25.94
N MET A 383 -22.99 8.53 -27.21
CA MET A 383 -23.77 9.72 -27.60
C MET A 383 -25.28 9.50 -27.46
N ASP A 384 -25.73 8.25 -27.28
CA ASP A 384 -27.16 7.86 -27.33
C ASP A 384 -27.77 7.54 -25.95
N GLY A 385 -27.02 7.76 -24.85
CA GLY A 385 -27.48 7.49 -23.48
C GLY A 385 -27.48 6.00 -23.09
N PRO A 386 -27.75 5.67 -21.82
CA PRO A 386 -27.72 4.30 -21.32
C PRO A 386 -28.95 3.54 -21.83
N GLY A 387 -28.84 2.91 -23.00
CA GLY A 387 -29.97 2.17 -23.56
C GLY A 387 -29.75 1.36 -24.83
N GLN A 388 -28.63 1.52 -25.54
CA GLN A 388 -28.39 0.73 -26.75
C GLN A 388 -26.94 0.25 -26.86
N LYS A 389 -26.70 -0.99 -26.43
CA LYS A 389 -25.95 -2.00 -27.21
C LYS A 389 -25.94 -3.34 -26.48
N GLU A 390 -26.05 -4.38 -27.29
CA GLU A 390 -26.32 -5.78 -26.97
C GLU A 390 -25.36 -6.36 -25.92
N ALA A 391 -25.94 -7.13 -24.99
CA ALA A 391 -25.21 -8.03 -24.14
C ALA A 391 -24.54 -9.11 -25.01
N LEU A 392 -23.21 -9.03 -25.17
CA LEU A 392 -22.35 -10.07 -25.75
C LEU A 392 -21.03 -10.20 -24.97
#